data_AF-A0A0D2MM35-F1
#
_entry.id   AF-A0A0D2MM35-F1
#
_cell.length_a   1.000
_cell.length_b   1.000
_cell.length_c   1.000
_cell.angle_alpha   90.00
_cell.angle_beta   90.00
_cell.angle_gamma   90.00
#
_symmetry.space_group_name_H-M   'P 1'
#
loop_
_entity.id
_entity.type
_entity.pdbx_description
1 polymer ?
#
loop_
_entity_poly.entity_id
_entity_poly.type
_entity_poly.pdbx_seq_one_letter_code
_entity_poly.pdbx_strand_id
1 'polypeptide(L)'
;MPLISVACLADSALRAPGPQPVPPYITQAALTTVVATHQLPAAINTLAICVRPLLLSGWGTSDEPAPQIVAEAMMAVLPGIDANDEAKTAAVFQFYTSVLASLPALRGADSEDDDGADGSGGAAPRLPLYLEDWLDQVLERVLLLLGNLDTGPGADRADALHGKADLLPKSTTALTKARAARCGSDTMFSTFFTHLMQRLPRQLARRAVRQLGAFALGPPLPSVALEAAGMYRAAAAVDPEGVVEAVVRPLARRVAGEIPEKAPLLPELLPLIDAGLAAPSRVGQ
;
A
#
# COMPACT_ATOMS: atom_id res chain seq x y z
N MET A 1 -10.01 -0.03 28.37
CA MET A 1 -10.57 1.28 28.80
C MET A 1 -10.02 2.52 28.04
N PRO A 2 -8.86 2.55 27.35
CA PRO A 2 -8.41 3.78 26.65
C PRO A 2 -9.02 4.01 25.25
N LEU A 3 -9.44 2.96 24.53
CA LEU A 3 -9.96 3.06 23.14
C LEU A 3 -11.27 3.87 23.02
N ILE A 4 -12.15 3.77 24.02
CA ILE A 4 -13.42 4.50 24.07
C ILE A 4 -13.16 6.02 24.19
N SER A 5 -12.07 6.42 24.86
CA SER A 5 -11.71 7.82 25.01
C SER A 5 -11.27 8.44 23.69
N VAL A 6 -10.47 7.72 22.88
CA VAL A 6 -9.93 8.25 21.62
C VAL A 6 -10.99 8.34 20.51
N ALA A 7 -11.90 7.36 20.41
CA ALA A 7 -13.02 7.44 19.47
C ALA A 7 -13.96 8.60 19.80
N CYS A 8 -14.27 8.83 21.09
CA CYS A 8 -15.05 9.98 21.53
C CYS A 8 -14.32 11.31 21.31
N LEU A 9 -12.99 11.35 21.42
CA LEU A 9 -12.16 12.53 21.11
C LEU A 9 -12.11 12.81 19.61
N ALA A 10 -11.98 11.80 18.76
CA ALA A 10 -12.06 11.93 17.31
C ALA A 10 -13.45 12.38 16.85
N ASP A 11 -14.53 11.86 17.47
CA ASP A 11 -15.90 12.30 17.20
C ASP A 11 -16.14 13.74 17.71
N SER A 12 -15.61 14.09 18.89
CA SER A 12 -15.68 15.46 19.43
C SER A 12 -14.89 16.46 18.57
N ALA A 13 -13.74 16.05 18.05
CA ALA A 13 -12.91 16.81 17.14
C ALA A 13 -13.60 17.10 15.80
N LEU A 14 -14.23 16.08 15.21
CA LEU A 14 -14.97 16.20 13.95
C LEU A 14 -16.24 17.04 14.09
N ARG A 15 -16.77 17.19 15.31
CA ARG A 15 -18.00 17.96 15.60
C ARG A 15 -17.74 19.37 16.15
N ALA A 16 -16.52 19.70 16.55
CA ALA A 16 -16.20 21.00 17.12
C ALA A 16 -16.12 22.08 16.03
N PRO A 17 -16.79 23.23 16.19
CA PRO A 17 -16.57 24.38 15.34
C PRO A 17 -15.24 25.05 15.72
N GLY A 18 -14.15 24.64 15.06
CA GLY A 18 -12.82 25.25 15.17
C GLY A 18 -11.74 24.32 15.74
N PRO A 19 -10.45 24.71 15.61
CA PRO A 19 -9.32 23.92 16.08
C PRO A 19 -9.29 23.89 17.62
N GLN A 20 -9.86 22.85 18.22
CA GLN A 20 -9.69 22.58 19.64
C GLN A 20 -8.37 21.83 19.84
N PRO A 21 -7.56 22.19 20.85
CA PRO A 21 -6.35 21.45 21.17
C PRO A 21 -6.73 20.08 21.72
N VAL A 22 -6.61 19.03 20.91
CA VAL A 22 -6.52 17.69 21.48
C VAL A 22 -5.20 17.60 22.24
N PRO A 23 -5.21 17.10 23.49
CA PRO A 23 -4.02 17.15 24.30
C PRO A 23 -2.85 16.37 23.67
N PRO A 24 -1.63 16.94 23.63
CA PRO A 24 -0.45 16.33 23.01
C PRO A 24 -0.03 15.01 23.67
N TYR A 25 -0.53 14.70 24.87
CA TYR A 25 -0.26 13.45 25.56
C TYR A 25 -0.78 12.22 24.80
N ILE A 26 -1.80 12.33 23.94
CA ILE A 26 -2.39 11.18 23.24
C ILE A 26 -1.49 10.72 22.09
N THR A 27 -0.95 11.65 21.32
CA THR A 27 -0.02 11.37 20.20
C THR A 27 1.33 10.91 20.72
N GLN A 28 1.86 11.57 21.75
CA GLN A 28 3.12 11.19 22.37
C GLN A 28 3.01 9.85 23.13
N ALA A 29 1.89 9.57 23.81
CA ALA A 29 1.68 8.26 24.44
C ALA A 29 1.64 7.14 23.39
N ALA A 30 0.95 7.36 22.26
CA ALA A 30 0.89 6.38 21.18
C ALA A 30 2.29 6.10 20.58
N LEU A 31 3.08 7.14 20.32
CA LEU A 31 4.45 7.04 19.80
C LEU A 31 5.44 6.44 20.81
N THR A 32 5.33 6.79 22.09
CA THR A 32 6.19 6.21 23.15
C THR A 32 5.82 4.76 23.49
N THR A 33 4.56 4.35 23.27
CA THR A 33 4.15 2.93 23.35
C THR A 33 4.57 2.10 22.14
N VAL A 34 5.21 2.68 21.11
CA VAL A 34 5.76 1.90 19.98
C VAL A 34 6.80 0.87 20.44
N VAL A 35 7.41 1.10 21.62
CA VAL A 35 8.40 0.20 22.24
C VAL A 35 7.75 -0.96 23.04
N ALA A 36 6.44 -0.91 23.31
CA ALA A 36 5.70 -1.96 24.01
C ALA A 36 4.99 -2.90 23.01
N THR A 37 5.63 -4.01 22.65
CA THR A 37 5.24 -4.91 21.55
C THR A 37 3.78 -5.41 21.61
N HIS A 38 3.24 -5.71 22.78
CA HIS A 38 1.84 -6.18 22.92
C HIS A 38 0.78 -5.07 22.78
N GLN A 39 1.17 -3.80 22.90
CA GLN A 39 0.27 -2.65 22.78
C GLN A 39 0.39 -1.95 21.42
N LEU A 40 1.47 -2.24 20.68
CA LEU A 40 1.81 -1.60 19.42
C LEU A 40 0.66 -1.65 18.38
N PRO A 41 0.01 -2.80 18.08
CA PRO A 41 -1.08 -2.80 17.10
C PRO A 41 -2.26 -1.91 17.51
N ALA A 42 -2.61 -1.88 18.80
CA ALA A 42 -3.68 -1.04 19.32
C ALA A 42 -3.32 0.45 19.26
N ALA A 43 -2.07 0.80 19.57
CA ALA A 43 -1.57 2.17 19.47
C ALA A 43 -1.56 2.67 18.01
N ILE A 44 -1.08 1.85 17.07
CA ILE A 44 -1.07 2.18 15.63
C ILE A 44 -2.50 2.39 15.11
N ASN A 45 -3.43 1.50 15.45
CA ASN A 45 -4.83 1.64 15.02
C ASN A 45 -5.50 2.87 15.61
N THR A 46 -5.19 3.19 16.87
CA THR A 46 -5.65 4.42 17.52
C THR A 46 -5.13 5.65 16.78
N LEU A 47 -3.84 5.66 16.44
CA LEU A 47 -3.23 6.73 15.65
C LEU A 47 -3.89 6.84 14.27
N ALA A 48 -4.16 5.71 13.59
CA ALA A 48 -4.83 5.66 12.29
C ALA A 48 -6.18 6.38 12.28
N ILE A 49 -6.98 6.24 13.35
CA ILE A 49 -8.27 6.95 13.49
C ILE A 49 -8.08 8.46 13.65
N CYS A 50 -6.98 8.87 14.30
CA CYS A 50 -6.68 10.28 14.57
C CYS A 50 -6.01 11.02 13.40
N VAL A 51 -5.50 10.32 12.38
CA VAL A 51 -4.74 10.93 11.27
C VAL A 51 -5.49 12.08 10.60
N ARG A 52 -6.74 11.85 10.17
CA ARG A 52 -7.51 12.88 9.46
C ARG A 52 -7.82 14.09 10.34
N PRO A 53 -8.30 13.92 11.58
CA PRO A 53 -8.40 15.02 12.54
C PRO A 53 -7.07 15.76 12.77
N LEU A 54 -5.95 15.04 12.91
CA LEU A 54 -4.62 15.63 13.11
C LEU A 54 -4.24 16.55 11.95
N LEU A 55 -4.39 16.06 10.71
CA LEU A 55 -3.98 16.79 9.51
C LEU A 55 -4.93 17.94 9.12
N LEU A 56 -6.24 17.80 9.33
CA LEU A 56 -7.23 18.80 8.91
C LEU A 56 -7.50 19.88 9.96
N SER A 57 -7.39 19.53 11.24
CA SER A 57 -7.74 20.44 12.34
C SER A 57 -6.55 21.28 12.82
N GLY A 58 -5.38 21.13 12.17
CA GLY A 58 -4.15 21.82 12.56
C GLY A 58 -3.67 21.44 13.96
N TRP A 59 -3.88 20.19 14.37
CA TRP A 59 -3.41 19.73 15.67
C TRP A 59 -1.88 19.72 15.72
N GLY A 60 -1.32 19.84 16.92
CA GLY A 60 0.13 19.98 17.12
C GLY A 60 0.49 21.30 17.77
N THR A 61 1.74 21.42 18.17
CA THR A 61 2.31 22.67 18.71
C THR A 61 3.17 23.33 17.63
N SER A 62 3.63 24.56 17.86
CA SER A 62 4.62 25.18 16.98
C SER A 62 5.92 24.37 16.90
N ASP A 63 6.23 23.59 17.94
CA ASP A 63 7.43 22.77 18.04
C ASP A 63 7.22 21.35 17.47
N GLU A 64 5.98 20.83 17.51
CA GLU A 64 5.58 19.51 17.01
C GLU A 64 4.30 19.62 16.16
N PRO A 65 4.39 20.09 14.91
CA PRO A 65 3.22 20.20 14.03
C PRO A 65 2.70 18.80 13.63
N ALA A 66 1.38 18.61 13.50
CA ALA A 66 0.79 17.30 13.15
C ALA A 66 1.42 16.61 11.93
N PRO A 67 1.73 17.30 10.82
CA PRO A 67 2.40 16.65 9.69
C PRO A 67 3.74 16.02 10.06
N GLN A 68 4.50 16.65 10.96
CA GLN A 68 5.76 16.09 11.47
C GLN A 68 5.51 14.85 12.32
N ILE A 69 4.54 14.91 13.25
CA ILE A 69 4.15 13.75 14.08
C ILE A 69 3.74 12.56 13.20
N VAL A 70 2.95 12.82 12.14
CA VAL A 70 2.51 11.78 11.20
C VAL A 70 3.68 11.22 10.40
N ALA A 71 4.60 12.07 9.92
CA ALA A 71 5.81 11.65 9.21
C ALA A 71 6.72 10.78 10.08
N GLU A 72 7.00 11.22 11.32
CA GLU A 72 7.78 10.46 12.29
C GLU A 72 7.12 9.12 12.62
N ALA A 73 5.80 9.11 12.81
CA ALA A 73 5.04 7.88 13.01
C ALA A 73 5.17 6.93 11.81
N MET A 74 5.08 7.45 10.58
CA MET A 74 5.24 6.66 9.36
C MET A 74 6.62 6.01 9.29
N MET A 75 7.68 6.71 9.67
CA MET A 75 9.01 6.11 9.74
C MET A 75 9.13 5.09 10.88
N ALA A 76 8.59 5.41 12.05
CA ALA A 76 8.71 4.57 13.25
C ALA A 76 8.03 3.21 13.12
N VAL A 77 6.92 3.14 12.37
CA VAL A 77 6.14 1.89 12.21
C VAL A 77 6.59 1.04 11.01
N LEU A 78 7.54 1.50 10.18
CA LEU A 78 8.08 0.73 9.05
C LEU A 78 8.52 -0.69 9.42
N PRO A 79 9.24 -0.93 10.54
CA PRO A 79 9.64 -2.28 10.94
C PRO A 79 8.45 -3.18 11.29
N GLY A 80 7.25 -2.63 11.45
CA GLY A 80 6.04 -3.38 11.72
C GLY A 80 5.46 -4.13 10.52
N ILE A 81 5.99 -3.91 9.32
CA ILE A 81 5.75 -4.75 8.14
C ILE A 81 6.60 -6.02 8.30
N ASP A 82 6.03 -7.06 8.90
CA ASP A 82 6.73 -8.27 9.34
C ASP A 82 5.90 -9.53 9.07
N ALA A 83 6.50 -10.51 8.41
CA ALA A 83 5.85 -11.79 8.08
C ALA A 83 5.51 -12.62 9.33
N ASN A 84 6.17 -12.36 10.46
CA ASN A 84 5.96 -13.11 11.70
C ASN A 84 4.84 -12.54 12.58
N ASP A 85 4.32 -11.35 12.26
CA ASP A 85 3.32 -10.66 13.08
C ASP A 85 2.22 -10.05 12.20
N GLU A 86 1.21 -10.89 11.91
CA GLU A 86 0.06 -10.52 11.08
C GLU A 86 -0.70 -9.31 11.64
N ALA A 87 -0.85 -9.23 12.97
CA ALA A 87 -1.61 -8.17 13.63
C ALA A 87 -0.89 -6.82 13.53
N LYS A 88 0.43 -6.80 13.70
CA LYS A 88 1.26 -5.60 13.53
C LYS A 88 1.28 -5.15 12.08
N THR A 89 1.51 -6.07 11.15
CA THR A 89 1.50 -5.78 9.71
C THR A 89 0.16 -5.19 9.26
N ALA A 90 -0.96 -5.77 9.71
CA ALA A 90 -2.29 -5.24 9.42
C ALA A 90 -2.50 -3.83 9.96
N ALA A 91 -2.06 -3.56 11.20
CA ALA A 91 -2.17 -2.24 11.81
C ALA A 91 -1.35 -1.18 11.04
N VAL A 92 -0.13 -1.53 10.58
CA VAL A 92 0.70 -0.64 9.77
C VAL A 92 0.02 -0.29 8.45
N PHE A 93 -0.50 -1.28 7.71
CA PHE A 93 -1.22 -1.01 6.46
C PHE A 93 -2.48 -0.18 6.69
N GLN A 94 -3.20 -0.39 7.80
CA GLN A 94 -4.34 0.43 8.17
C GLN A 94 -3.93 1.89 8.44
N PHE A 95 -2.85 2.11 9.18
CA PHE A 95 -2.32 3.44 9.46
C PHE A 95 -1.89 4.15 8.18
N TYR A 96 -1.06 3.51 7.34
CA TYR A 96 -0.63 4.09 6.06
C TYR A 96 -1.81 4.39 5.14
N THR A 97 -2.78 3.49 5.06
CA THR A 97 -4.01 3.72 4.30
C THR A 97 -4.74 4.97 4.80
N SER A 98 -4.86 5.13 6.12
CA SER A 98 -5.51 6.31 6.71
C SER A 98 -4.79 7.62 6.35
N VAL A 99 -3.45 7.62 6.39
CA VAL A 99 -2.63 8.76 5.94
C VAL A 99 -2.86 9.06 4.47
N LEU A 100 -2.69 8.08 3.60
CA LEU A 100 -2.81 8.27 2.15
C LEU A 100 -4.23 8.66 1.72
N ALA A 101 -5.26 8.17 2.41
CA ALA A 101 -6.65 8.57 2.18
C ALA A 101 -6.96 9.99 2.68
N SER A 102 -6.16 10.52 3.61
CA SER A 102 -6.32 11.86 4.17
C SER A 102 -5.58 12.95 3.37
N LEU A 103 -4.72 12.57 2.44
CA LEU A 103 -3.93 13.48 1.61
C LEU A 103 -4.46 13.49 0.17
N PRO A 104 -4.53 14.65 -0.51
CA PRO A 104 -4.83 14.70 -1.95
C PRO A 104 -3.66 14.18 -2.79
N ALA A 105 -2.43 14.45 -2.35
CA ALA A 105 -1.18 13.97 -2.94
C ALA A 105 -0.14 13.79 -1.83
N LEU A 106 0.77 12.83 -2.00
CA LEU A 106 1.87 12.60 -1.08
C LEU A 106 3.07 13.44 -1.52
N ARG A 107 3.41 14.44 -0.71
CA ARG A 107 4.54 15.36 -0.95
C ARG A 107 5.49 15.29 0.24
N GLY A 108 6.77 15.04 -0.07
CA GLY A 108 7.86 14.96 0.90
C GLY A 108 8.50 16.32 1.19
N ALA A 109 9.53 16.31 2.03
CA ALA A 109 10.39 17.47 2.32
C ALA A 109 11.23 17.90 1.11
N ASP A 110 11.51 16.94 0.23
CA ASP A 110 12.31 16.96 -0.99
C ASP A 110 11.51 17.35 -2.24
N SER A 111 10.21 17.61 -2.12
CA SER A 111 9.36 18.02 -3.23
C SER A 111 9.49 19.52 -3.51
N GLU A 112 10.09 19.90 -4.64
CA GLU A 112 10.14 21.29 -5.11
C GLU A 112 8.72 21.91 -5.14
N ASP A 113 8.63 23.17 -4.73
CA ASP A 113 7.42 23.98 -4.88
C ASP A 113 7.14 24.19 -6.37
N ASP A 114 6.19 23.42 -6.90
CA ASP A 114 5.52 23.80 -8.15
C ASP A 114 4.65 25.03 -7.84
N ASP A 115 5.27 26.22 -7.83
CA ASP A 115 4.67 27.56 -7.69
C ASP A 115 3.78 27.91 -8.91
N GLY A 116 2.97 26.97 -9.36
CA GLY A 116 2.19 27.03 -10.61
C GLY A 116 0.67 26.85 -10.44
N ALA A 117 0.13 26.81 -9.22
CA ALA A 117 -1.30 26.69 -9.01
C ALA A 117 -1.87 27.93 -8.30
N ASP A 118 -2.57 28.75 -9.09
CA ASP A 118 -3.35 29.93 -8.71
C ASP A 118 -3.96 29.85 -7.30
N GLY A 119 -3.43 30.69 -6.40
CA GLY A 119 -4.14 31.71 -5.60
C GLY A 119 -5.37 31.38 -4.76
N SER A 120 -6.01 30.22 -4.83
CA SER A 120 -7.21 29.91 -4.04
C SER A 120 -7.42 28.41 -3.86
N GLY A 121 -6.72 27.82 -2.89
CA GLY A 121 -6.97 26.48 -2.41
C GLY A 121 -5.96 26.17 -1.32
N GLY A 122 -6.43 25.99 -0.07
CA GLY A 122 -5.55 25.80 1.09
C GLY A 122 -4.44 24.80 0.79
N ALA A 123 -3.20 25.21 1.07
CA ALA A 123 -2.01 24.41 0.79
C ALA A 123 -2.21 22.98 1.32
N ALA A 124 -2.17 22.00 0.43
CA ALA A 124 -2.32 20.60 0.81
C ALA A 124 -1.25 20.26 1.87
N PRO A 125 -1.60 19.53 2.95
CA PRO A 125 -0.66 19.18 3.99
C PRO A 125 0.54 18.42 3.40
N ARG A 126 1.75 18.95 3.64
CA ARG A 126 3.02 18.32 3.28
C ARG A 126 3.56 17.54 4.46
N LEU A 127 4.04 16.32 4.21
CA LEU A 127 4.71 15.54 5.24
C LEU A 127 6.22 15.76 5.12
N PRO A 128 6.94 16.11 6.21
CA PRO A 128 8.39 16.24 6.21
C PRO A 128 9.07 14.85 6.16
N LEU A 129 8.80 14.09 5.10
CA LEU A 129 9.39 12.78 4.81
C LEU A 129 10.39 12.93 3.68
N TYR A 130 11.53 12.25 3.76
CA TYR A 130 12.34 11.95 2.58
C TYR A 130 11.58 10.89 1.77
N LEU A 131 10.79 11.34 0.81
CA LEU A 131 9.73 10.52 0.25
C LEU A 131 10.27 9.37 -0.59
N GLU A 132 11.39 9.58 -1.29
CA GLU A 132 12.05 8.53 -2.06
C GLU A 132 12.56 7.40 -1.17
N ASP A 133 13.27 7.76 -0.10
CA ASP A 133 13.84 6.80 0.86
C ASP A 133 12.76 6.02 1.60
N TRP A 134 11.67 6.70 1.99
CA TRP A 134 10.52 6.04 2.61
C TRP A 134 9.87 5.05 1.63
N LEU A 135 9.66 5.46 0.37
CA LEU A 135 9.06 4.60 -0.65
C LEU A 135 9.90 3.36 -0.91
N ASP A 136 11.21 3.51 -1.07
CA ASP A 136 12.12 2.40 -1.30
C ASP A 136 12.09 1.41 -0.12
N GLN A 137 12.10 1.89 1.13
CA GLN A 137 12.01 1.04 2.32
C GLN A 137 10.65 0.33 2.44
N VAL A 138 9.56 1.00 2.09
CA VAL A 138 8.22 0.40 2.06
C VAL A 138 8.16 -0.72 1.03
N LEU A 139 8.60 -0.46 -0.20
CA LEU A 139 8.56 -1.44 -1.28
C LEU A 139 9.47 -2.62 -0.96
N GLU A 140 10.70 -2.38 -0.51
CA GLU A 140 11.61 -3.45 -0.06
C GLU A 140 10.95 -4.36 0.97
N ARG A 141 10.31 -3.79 2.00
CA ARG A 141 9.67 -4.58 3.08
C ARG A 141 8.45 -5.33 2.60
N VAL A 142 7.62 -4.71 1.75
CA VAL A 142 6.46 -5.41 1.19
C VAL A 142 6.91 -6.57 0.31
N LEU A 143 7.88 -6.35 -0.58
CA LEU A 143 8.34 -7.41 -1.49
C LEU A 143 9.01 -8.55 -0.72
N LEU A 144 9.78 -8.23 0.34
CA LEU A 144 10.33 -9.21 1.26
C LEU A 144 9.24 -9.96 2.04
N LEU A 145 8.21 -9.25 2.52
CA LEU A 145 7.05 -9.84 3.18
C LEU A 145 6.35 -10.85 2.26
N LEU A 146 6.10 -10.50 1.00
CA LEU A 146 5.52 -11.42 0.02
C LEU A 146 6.41 -12.64 -0.22
N GLY A 147 7.73 -12.45 -0.29
CA GLY A 147 8.69 -13.56 -0.38
C GLY A 147 8.62 -14.50 0.83
N ASN A 148 8.49 -13.96 2.04
CA ASN A 148 8.42 -14.73 3.28
C ASN A 148 7.06 -15.39 3.53
N LEU A 149 5.99 -14.84 2.95
CA LEU A 149 4.65 -15.43 3.00
C LEU A 149 4.45 -16.55 1.96
N ASP A 150 5.35 -16.67 0.98
CA ASP A 150 5.26 -17.75 0.01
C ASP A 150 5.64 -19.09 0.64
N THR A 151 4.65 -19.96 0.74
CA THR A 151 4.80 -21.33 1.24
C THR A 151 5.16 -22.33 0.14
N GLY A 152 5.39 -21.86 -1.09
CA GLY A 152 5.75 -22.65 -2.25
C GLY A 152 4.58 -23.45 -2.87
N PRO A 153 4.85 -24.15 -3.99
CA PRO A 153 3.84 -24.93 -4.70
C PRO A 153 3.40 -26.14 -3.86
N GLY A 154 2.14 -26.11 -3.40
CA GLY A 154 1.51 -27.24 -2.70
C GLY A 154 1.16 -27.01 -1.23
N ALA A 155 1.18 -25.78 -0.71
CA ALA A 155 0.61 -25.48 0.61
C ALA A 155 -0.88 -25.86 0.72
N ASP A 156 -1.60 -25.87 -0.40
CA ASP A 156 -2.99 -26.34 -0.52
C ASP A 156 -3.12 -27.87 -0.64
N ARG A 157 -2.04 -28.67 -0.49
CA ARG A 157 -2.15 -30.15 -0.60
C ARG A 157 -3.12 -30.75 0.42
N ALA A 158 -3.31 -30.10 1.57
CA ALA A 158 -4.30 -30.50 2.56
C ALA A 158 -5.75 -30.32 2.06
N ASP A 159 -6.02 -29.28 1.26
CA ASP A 159 -7.33 -29.02 0.65
C ASP A 159 -7.54 -29.83 -0.64
N ALA A 160 -6.47 -30.11 -1.39
CA ALA A 160 -6.51 -30.97 -2.58
C ALA A 160 -6.87 -32.43 -2.26
N LEU A 161 -6.50 -32.92 -1.06
CA LEU A 161 -6.92 -34.22 -0.52
C LEU A 161 -8.44 -34.32 -0.29
N HIS A 162 -9.15 -33.18 -0.20
CA HIS A 162 -10.60 -33.11 0.01
C HIS A 162 -11.40 -32.90 -1.29
N GLY A 163 -10.78 -33.11 -2.46
CA GLY A 163 -11.50 -33.17 -3.75
C GLY A 163 -12.05 -31.85 -4.26
N LYS A 164 -11.64 -30.71 -3.68
CA LYS A 164 -11.99 -29.36 -4.16
C LYS A 164 -10.74 -28.65 -4.70
N ALA A 165 -10.15 -29.22 -5.74
CA ALA A 165 -9.13 -28.52 -6.53
C ALA A 165 -9.84 -27.40 -7.31
N ASP A 166 -10.02 -26.24 -6.68
CA ASP A 166 -10.35 -25.02 -7.42
C ASP A 166 -9.15 -24.68 -8.32
N LEU A 167 -9.42 -24.47 -9.61
CA LEU A 167 -8.42 -24.14 -10.63
C LEU A 167 -7.81 -22.73 -10.46
N LEU A 168 -8.29 -21.96 -9.48
CA LEU A 168 -7.82 -20.62 -9.17
C LEU A 168 -6.96 -20.66 -7.90
N PRO A 169 -5.80 -19.97 -7.89
CA PRO A 169 -4.99 -19.84 -6.68
C PRO A 169 -5.84 -19.21 -5.58
N LYS A 170 -6.09 -19.96 -4.50
CA LYS A 170 -6.64 -19.40 -3.26
C LYS A 170 -5.48 -18.73 -2.55
N SER A 171 -5.57 -17.43 -2.30
CA SER A 171 -4.60 -16.85 -1.40
C SER A 171 -4.89 -17.34 0.01
N THR A 172 -3.91 -18.02 0.58
CA THR A 172 -3.91 -18.53 1.95
C THR A 172 -3.26 -17.56 2.93
N THR A 173 -2.74 -16.44 2.42
CA THR A 173 -1.94 -15.52 3.22
C THR A 173 -2.82 -14.66 4.10
N ALA A 174 -2.31 -14.31 5.28
CA ALA A 174 -2.94 -13.39 6.22
C ALA A 174 -3.27 -12.03 5.60
N LEU A 175 -2.57 -11.66 4.52
CA LEU A 175 -2.81 -10.42 3.78
C LEU A 175 -4.07 -10.44 2.92
N THR A 176 -4.76 -11.56 2.72
CA THR A 176 -6.08 -11.59 2.05
C THR A 176 -7.07 -12.61 2.65
N LYS A 177 -6.66 -13.36 3.68
CA LYS A 177 -7.45 -14.39 4.38
C LYS A 177 -8.86 -13.93 4.80
N ALA A 178 -9.03 -12.63 5.01
CA ALA A 178 -10.30 -12.04 5.40
C ALA A 178 -11.34 -11.95 4.26
N ARG A 179 -10.98 -12.29 3.01
CA ARG A 179 -11.93 -12.41 1.89
C ARG A 179 -12.72 -13.73 1.89
N ALA A 180 -12.21 -14.79 2.54
CA ALA A 180 -12.81 -16.12 2.53
C ALA A 180 -13.74 -16.40 3.72
N ALA A 181 -13.60 -15.67 4.84
CA ALA A 181 -14.45 -15.82 6.01
C ALA A 181 -15.50 -14.70 6.06
N ARG A 182 -16.74 -15.04 5.68
CA ARG A 182 -18.00 -14.30 5.92
C ARG A 182 -17.87 -13.07 6.85
N CYS A 183 -18.20 -11.89 6.32
CA CYS A 183 -18.26 -10.57 6.97
C CYS A 183 -16.91 -9.85 7.21
N GLY A 184 -16.42 -9.17 6.17
CA GLY A 184 -16.31 -7.71 6.27
C GLY A 184 -15.00 -7.09 6.76
N SER A 185 -13.84 -7.69 6.52
CA SER A 185 -12.61 -6.90 6.49
C SER A 185 -11.80 -7.27 5.25
N ASP A 186 -11.97 -6.55 4.13
CA ASP A 186 -10.89 -6.53 3.15
C ASP A 186 -9.63 -6.07 3.90
N THR A 187 -8.55 -6.82 3.74
CA THR A 187 -7.28 -6.41 4.34
C THR A 187 -6.88 -5.06 3.75
N MET A 188 -6.31 -4.20 4.58
CA MET A 188 -5.91 -2.86 4.14
C MET A 188 -4.75 -2.89 3.14
N PHE A 189 -4.19 -4.06 2.80
CA PHE A 189 -3.08 -4.21 1.86
C PHE A 189 -3.40 -3.71 0.45
N SER A 190 -4.49 -4.19 -0.16
CA SER A 190 -4.85 -3.78 -1.53
C SER A 190 -5.27 -2.30 -1.58
N THR A 191 -5.99 -1.85 -0.55
CA THR A 191 -6.42 -0.46 -0.39
C THR A 191 -5.23 0.47 -0.18
N PHE A 192 -4.27 0.06 0.65
CA PHE A 192 -2.99 0.73 0.86
C PHE A 192 -2.27 0.95 -0.46
N PHE A 193 -2.04 -0.13 -1.24
CA PHE A 193 -1.33 -0.02 -2.51
C PHE A 193 -2.06 0.85 -3.52
N THR A 194 -3.39 0.75 -3.57
CA THR A 194 -4.22 1.60 -4.43
C THR A 194 -4.01 3.07 -4.09
N HIS A 195 -4.12 3.44 -2.82
CA HIS A 195 -3.89 4.81 -2.40
C HIS A 195 -2.43 5.24 -2.57
N LEU A 196 -1.45 4.37 -2.29
CA LEU A 196 -0.04 4.69 -2.47
C LEU A 196 0.22 5.11 -3.92
N MET A 197 -0.18 4.28 -4.89
CA MET A 197 0.02 4.59 -6.31
C MET A 197 -0.71 5.85 -6.74
N GLN A 198 -1.93 6.10 -6.24
CA GLN A 198 -2.72 7.28 -6.58
C GLN A 198 -2.15 8.59 -5.99
N ARG A 199 -1.45 8.51 -4.85
CA ARG A 199 -0.93 9.70 -4.15
C ARG A 199 0.51 10.01 -4.49
N LEU A 200 1.28 9.06 -5.03
CA LEU A 200 2.67 9.28 -5.38
C LEU A 200 2.84 10.31 -6.52
N PRO A 201 3.89 11.15 -6.47
CA PRO A 201 4.35 11.90 -7.63
C PRO A 201 4.63 10.97 -8.81
N ARG A 202 4.34 11.42 -10.05
CA ARG A 202 4.47 10.58 -11.26
C ARG A 202 5.84 9.92 -11.42
N GLN A 203 6.91 10.62 -11.07
CA GLN A 203 8.28 10.11 -11.16
C GLN A 203 8.51 8.93 -10.20
N LEU A 204 7.99 9.04 -8.97
CA LEU A 204 8.08 7.98 -7.96
C LEU A 204 7.13 6.82 -8.24
N ALA A 205 5.93 7.09 -8.79
CA ALA A 205 5.05 6.02 -9.27
C ALA A 205 5.74 5.17 -10.36
N ARG A 206 6.40 5.81 -11.33
CA ARG A 206 7.21 5.12 -12.35
C ARG A 206 8.38 4.32 -11.75
N ARG A 207 9.05 4.88 -10.73
CA ARG A 207 10.11 4.16 -9.99
C ARG A 207 9.55 2.91 -9.31
N ALA A 208 8.42 3.03 -8.62
CA ALA A 208 7.73 1.90 -8.00
C ALA A 208 7.37 0.82 -9.02
N VAL A 209 6.79 1.21 -10.18
CA VAL A 209 6.48 0.28 -11.29
C VAL A 209 7.70 -0.51 -11.75
N ARG A 210 8.87 0.14 -11.88
CA ARG A 210 10.12 -0.56 -12.25
C ARG A 210 10.54 -1.58 -11.19
N GLN A 211 10.42 -1.26 -9.90
CA GLN A 211 10.72 -2.21 -8.82
C GLN A 211 9.73 -3.39 -8.82
N LEU A 212 8.44 -3.12 -9.05
CA LEU A 212 7.42 -4.15 -9.21
C LEU A 212 7.73 -5.06 -10.42
N GLY A 213 8.18 -4.50 -11.55
CA GLY A 213 8.61 -5.27 -12.71
C GLY A 213 9.82 -6.16 -12.44
N ALA A 214 10.83 -5.64 -11.73
CA ALA A 214 11.97 -6.44 -11.30
C ALA A 214 11.54 -7.62 -10.40
N PHE A 215 10.62 -7.38 -9.48
CA PHE A 215 10.05 -8.42 -8.64
C PHE A 215 9.24 -9.46 -9.44
N ALA A 216 8.42 -9.02 -10.40
CA ALA A 216 7.64 -9.91 -11.27
C ALA A 216 8.50 -10.92 -12.03
N LEU A 217 9.70 -10.49 -12.43
CA LEU A 217 10.64 -11.31 -13.19
C LEU A 217 11.51 -12.21 -12.31
N GLY A 218 11.40 -12.08 -10.99
CA GLY A 218 12.07 -12.94 -10.02
C GLY A 218 11.53 -14.37 -9.97
N PRO A 219 11.86 -15.11 -8.90
CA PRO A 219 11.28 -16.42 -8.62
C PRO A 219 9.75 -16.32 -8.49
N PRO A 220 8.98 -17.27 -9.06
CA PRO A 220 7.53 -17.27 -8.91
C PRO A 220 7.14 -17.53 -7.47
N LEU A 221 6.19 -16.73 -6.95
CA LEU A 221 5.64 -16.85 -5.60
C LEU A 221 4.16 -17.22 -5.67
N PRO A 222 3.82 -18.49 -5.89
CA PRO A 222 2.44 -18.91 -6.20
C PRO A 222 1.46 -18.62 -5.07
N SER A 223 1.89 -18.64 -3.81
CA SER A 223 0.98 -18.49 -2.64
C SER A 223 0.50 -17.06 -2.44
N VAL A 224 1.24 -16.07 -2.96
CA VAL A 224 0.98 -14.62 -2.85
C VAL A 224 0.56 -13.99 -4.18
N ALA A 225 0.18 -14.82 -5.17
CA ALA A 225 -0.08 -14.35 -6.53
C ALA A 225 -1.22 -13.32 -6.59
N LEU A 226 -2.23 -13.44 -5.72
CA LEU A 226 -3.36 -12.49 -5.68
C LEU A 226 -2.95 -11.13 -5.09
N GLU A 227 -2.08 -11.12 -4.08
CA GLU A 227 -1.52 -9.92 -3.46
C GLU A 227 -0.66 -9.17 -4.49
N ALA A 228 0.24 -9.88 -5.15
CA ALA A 228 1.08 -9.31 -6.21
C ALA A 228 0.22 -8.77 -7.37
N ALA A 229 -0.80 -9.51 -7.80
CA ALA A 229 -1.75 -9.05 -8.81
C ALA A 229 -2.49 -7.77 -8.38
N GLY A 230 -2.85 -7.65 -7.11
CA GLY A 230 -3.41 -6.43 -6.53
C GLY A 230 -2.48 -5.22 -6.66
N MET A 231 -1.18 -5.41 -6.41
CA MET A 231 -0.16 -4.36 -6.56
C MET A 231 0.00 -3.94 -8.04
N TYR A 232 0.09 -4.89 -8.97
CA TYR A 232 0.20 -4.58 -10.39
C TYR A 232 -1.05 -3.88 -10.93
N ARG A 233 -2.24 -4.26 -10.44
CA ARG A 233 -3.49 -3.59 -10.79
C ARG A 233 -3.52 -2.14 -10.30
N ALA A 234 -3.13 -1.90 -9.05
CA ALA A 234 -3.03 -0.55 -8.50
C ALA A 234 -2.05 0.31 -9.30
N ALA A 235 -0.90 -0.26 -9.69
CA ALA A 235 0.08 0.40 -10.52
C ALA A 235 -0.44 0.70 -11.94
N ALA A 236 -1.11 -0.26 -12.58
CA ALA A 236 -1.65 -0.12 -13.93
C ALA A 236 -2.77 0.93 -14.02
N ALA A 237 -3.48 1.17 -12.92
CA ALA A 237 -4.49 2.23 -12.85
C ALA A 237 -3.88 3.65 -12.92
N VAL A 238 -2.59 3.79 -12.63
CA VAL A 238 -1.89 5.09 -12.60
C VAL A 238 -0.88 5.24 -13.74
N ASP A 239 -0.14 4.18 -14.05
CA ASP A 239 0.87 4.16 -15.12
C ASP A 239 0.76 2.86 -15.95
N PRO A 240 -0.28 2.74 -16.80
CA PRO A 240 -0.53 1.52 -17.57
C PRO A 240 0.62 1.21 -18.55
N GLU A 241 1.18 2.23 -19.20
CA GLU A 241 2.29 2.07 -20.13
C GLU A 241 3.55 1.56 -19.43
N GLY A 242 3.89 2.14 -18.26
CA GLY A 242 5.00 1.67 -17.45
C GLY A 242 4.83 0.21 -17.01
N VAL A 243 3.63 -0.20 -16.59
CA VAL A 243 3.35 -1.59 -16.19
C VAL A 243 3.42 -2.55 -17.38
N VAL A 244 2.93 -2.13 -18.54
CA VAL A 244 3.05 -2.91 -19.77
C VAL A 244 4.52 -3.19 -20.10
N GLU A 245 5.36 -2.15 -20.07
CA GLU A 245 6.77 -2.24 -20.42
C GLU A 245 7.58 -3.01 -19.38
N ALA A 246 7.37 -2.75 -18.08
CA ALA A 246 8.18 -3.33 -17.00
C ALA A 246 7.70 -4.71 -16.55
N VAL A 247 6.42 -5.05 -16.73
CA VAL A 247 5.81 -6.26 -16.16
C VAL A 247 5.23 -7.16 -17.27
N VAL A 248 4.24 -6.67 -18.01
CA VAL A 248 3.42 -7.52 -18.90
C VAL A 248 4.25 -8.08 -20.05
N ARG A 249 4.97 -7.23 -20.78
CA ARG A 249 5.77 -7.66 -21.94
C ARG A 249 6.90 -8.62 -21.54
N PRO A 250 7.71 -8.33 -20.50
CA PRO A 250 8.71 -9.28 -20.03
C PRO A 250 8.13 -10.63 -19.58
N LEU A 251 7.03 -10.63 -18.82
CA LEU A 251 6.38 -11.87 -18.40
C LEU A 251 5.81 -12.66 -19.58
N ALA A 252 5.16 -12.00 -20.53
CA ALA A 252 4.60 -12.66 -21.70
C ALA A 252 5.69 -13.33 -22.54
N ARG A 253 6.85 -12.68 -22.70
CA ARG A 253 8.03 -13.28 -23.36
C ARG A 253 8.57 -14.48 -22.60
N ARG A 254 8.64 -14.40 -21.27
CA ARG A 254 9.08 -15.52 -20.42
C ARG A 254 8.15 -16.72 -20.57
N VAL A 255 6.83 -16.50 -20.44
CA VAL A 255 5.81 -17.54 -20.62
C VAL A 255 5.90 -18.13 -22.03
N ALA A 256 6.06 -17.30 -23.06
CA ALA A 256 6.22 -17.76 -24.43
C ALA A 256 7.45 -18.67 -24.60
N GLY A 257 8.57 -18.35 -23.95
CA GLY A 257 9.77 -19.19 -23.95
C GLY A 257 9.64 -20.50 -23.17
N GLU A 258 8.74 -20.56 -22.18
CA GLU A 258 8.48 -21.75 -21.36
C GLU A 258 7.45 -22.70 -21.99
N ILE A 259 6.64 -22.23 -22.94
CA ILE A 259 5.68 -23.07 -23.68
C ILE A 259 6.45 -23.91 -24.72
N PRO A 260 6.32 -25.26 -24.72
CA PRO A 260 7.00 -26.10 -25.70
C PRO A 260 6.54 -25.80 -27.14
N GLU A 261 7.48 -25.80 -28.09
CA GLU A 261 7.35 -25.48 -29.54
C GLU A 261 6.16 -26.12 -30.28
N LYS A 262 5.54 -27.17 -29.72
CA LYS A 262 4.38 -27.85 -30.28
C LYS A 262 3.04 -27.22 -29.89
N ALA A 263 3.02 -26.12 -29.14
CA ALA A 263 1.79 -25.37 -28.89
C ALA A 263 1.46 -24.47 -30.09
N PRO A 264 0.34 -24.69 -30.80
CA PRO A 264 0.04 -24.05 -32.09
C PRO A 264 -0.25 -22.53 -32.02
N LEU A 265 -0.13 -21.89 -30.85
CA LEU A 265 -0.56 -20.50 -30.61
C LEU A 265 0.59 -19.49 -30.45
N LEU A 266 1.83 -19.98 -30.29
CA LEU A 266 3.00 -19.15 -29.98
C LEU A 266 3.39 -18.13 -31.06
N PRO A 267 3.42 -18.49 -32.35
CA PRO A 267 3.81 -17.55 -33.42
C PRO A 267 2.79 -16.43 -33.68
N GLU A 268 1.52 -16.63 -33.30
CA GLU A 268 0.44 -15.64 -33.46
C GLU A 268 0.31 -14.71 -32.24
N LEU A 269 0.60 -15.21 -31.04
CA LEU A 269 0.50 -14.45 -29.78
C LEU A 269 1.57 -13.36 -29.65
N LEU A 270 2.83 -13.63 -30.04
CA LEU A 270 3.93 -12.67 -29.93
C LEU A 270 3.68 -11.37 -30.73
N PRO A 271 3.28 -11.43 -32.01
CA PRO A 271 2.90 -10.24 -32.78
C PRO A 271 1.67 -9.52 -32.22
N LEU A 272 0.70 -10.25 -31.65
CA LEU A 272 -0.50 -9.65 -31.04
C LEU A 272 -0.20 -8.96 -29.70
N ILE A 273 0.72 -9.51 -28.90
CA ILE A 273 1.25 -8.86 -27.70
C ILE A 273 1.98 -7.58 -28.11
N ASP A 274 2.86 -7.65 -29.10
CA ASP A 274 3.62 -6.49 -29.56
C ASP A 274 2.72 -5.43 -30.26
N ALA A 275 1.68 -5.85 -31.01
CA ALA A 275 0.77 -4.94 -31.73
C ALA A 275 -0.37 -4.38 -30.86
N GLY A 276 -0.95 -5.18 -29.96
CA GLY A 276 -2.02 -4.74 -29.05
C GLY A 276 -1.55 -3.76 -27.97
N LEU A 277 -0.25 -3.78 -27.66
CA LEU A 277 0.40 -2.88 -26.69
C LEU A 277 1.02 -1.62 -27.34
N ALA A 278 1.07 -1.54 -28.68
CA ALA A 278 1.49 -0.35 -29.43
C ALA A 278 0.32 0.58 -29.82
N ALA A 279 -0.93 0.14 -29.60
CA ALA A 279 -2.09 0.98 -29.83
C ALA A 279 -2.21 2.03 -28.71
N PRO A 280 -2.16 3.35 -29.01
CA PRO A 280 -2.37 4.36 -27.98
C PRO A 280 -3.77 4.19 -27.39
N SER A 281 -3.83 4.19 -26.05
CA SER A 281 -5.06 4.05 -25.29
C SER A 281 -6.06 5.14 -25.69
N ARG A 282 -7.01 4.80 -26.57
CA ARG A 282 -8.18 5.63 -26.84
C ARG A 282 -9.18 5.40 -25.72
N VAL A 283 -8.94 5.99 -24.55
CA VAL A 283 -9.94 6.08 -23.48
C VAL A 283 -10.01 7.52 -22.97
N GLY A 284 -10.90 8.29 -23.63
CA GLY A 284 -11.57 9.54 -23.21
C GLY A 284 -10.77 10.85 -23.20
N GLN A 285 -11.14 11.98 -23.80
CA GLN A 285 -12.42 12.51 -24.33
C GLN A 285 -13.68 12.26 -23.50
#